data_AF-A0A967LMH3-F1
#
_entry.id   AF-A0A967LMH3-F1
#
_cell.length_a   1.000
_cell.length_b   1.000
_cell.length_c   1.000
_cell.angle_alpha   90.00
_cell.angle_beta   90.00
_cell.angle_gamma   90.00
#
_symmetry.space_group_name_H-M   'P 1'
#
loop_
_entity.id
_entity.type
_entity.pdbx_description
1 polymer ?
#
loop_
_entity_poly.entity_id
_entity_poly.type
_entity_poly.pdbx_seq_one_letter_code
_entity_poly.pdbx_strand_id
1 'polypeptide(L)'
;EDLTATNPRHSMPLRVRVGADEDGRLQALRLDALADGGAYAGFKPRAGVDLHGMVDAGSPYRIPAAFAETRIAYTNTVPRGHMRAPGAPQTT
;
A
#
# COMPACT_ATOMS: atom_id res chain seq x y z
N GLU A 1 -17.36 -1.80 -21.83
CA GLU A 1 -15.92 -1.69 -22.16
C GLU A 1 -15.12 -0.99 -21.06
N ASP A 2 -15.63 0.11 -20.50
CA ASP A 2 -14.88 0.97 -19.57
C ASP A 2 -14.37 0.24 -18.31
N LEU A 3 -15.27 -0.44 -17.59
CA LEU A 3 -14.93 -1.19 -16.35
C LEU A 3 -13.98 -2.38 -16.56
N THR A 4 -13.82 -2.83 -17.79
CA THR A 4 -13.00 -4.01 -18.14
C THR A 4 -11.65 -3.63 -18.74
N ALA A 5 -11.45 -2.38 -19.16
CA ALA A 5 -10.26 -1.96 -19.90
C ALA A 5 -9.47 -0.80 -19.23
N THR A 6 -10.11 -0.06 -18.32
CA THR A 6 -9.46 1.05 -17.60
C THR A 6 -8.66 0.56 -16.39
N ASN A 7 -8.16 1.50 -15.58
CA ASN A 7 -7.25 1.23 -14.48
C ASN A 7 -7.96 1.17 -13.12
N PRO A 8 -8.42 0.00 -12.67
CA PRO A 8 -8.99 -0.15 -11.33
C PRO A 8 -7.92 0.05 -10.24
N ARG A 9 -8.39 0.21 -8.99
CA ARG A 9 -7.53 0.26 -7.81
C ARG A 9 -6.67 -1.01 -7.69
N HIS A 10 -5.50 -0.85 -7.09
CA HIS A 10 -4.59 -1.95 -6.75
C HIS A 10 -5.20 -2.85 -5.66
N SER A 11 -5.35 -4.14 -5.94
CA SER A 11 -5.50 -5.14 -4.88
C SER A 11 -4.18 -5.22 -4.12
N MET A 12 -4.21 -5.12 -2.79
CA MET A 12 -3.00 -5.02 -1.98
C MET A 12 -3.15 -5.81 -0.68
N PRO A 13 -2.87 -7.11 -0.66
CA PRO A 13 -2.69 -7.85 0.59
C PRO A 13 -1.59 -7.22 1.45
N LEU A 14 -1.90 -7.06 2.74
CA LEU A 14 -0.98 -6.55 3.75
C LEU A 14 -0.70 -7.62 4.81
N ARG A 15 0.56 -7.74 5.19
CA ARG A 15 0.96 -8.41 6.41
C ARG A 15 1.35 -7.37 7.44
N VAL A 16 0.69 -7.41 8.58
CA VAL A 16 0.87 -6.45 9.67
C VAL A 16 1.43 -7.18 10.89
N ARG A 17 2.45 -6.59 11.51
CA ARG A 17 2.95 -6.97 12.84
C ARG A 17 2.96 -5.74 13.72
N VAL A 18 2.34 -5.85 14.87
CA VAL A 18 2.22 -4.76 15.84
C VAL A 18 2.80 -5.23 17.16
N GLY A 19 3.65 -4.40 17.77
CA GLY A 19 4.11 -4.57 19.14
C GLY A 19 3.45 -3.54 20.04
N ALA A 20 2.93 -3.99 21.17
CA ALA A 20 2.40 -3.15 22.23
C ALA A 20 3.01 -3.54 23.58
N ASP A 21 3.08 -2.60 24.51
CA ASP A 21 3.47 -2.86 25.90
C ASP A 21 2.27 -3.32 26.76
N GLU A 22 2.53 -3.58 28.03
CA GLU A 22 1.52 -4.02 29.02
C GLU A 22 0.42 -2.97 29.25
N ASP A 23 0.72 -1.68 29.02
CA ASP A 23 -0.23 -0.56 29.10
C ASP A 23 -1.06 -0.40 27.82
N GLY A 24 -0.82 -1.24 26.79
CA GLY A 24 -1.49 -1.19 25.50
C GLY A 24 -1.01 -0.08 24.57
N ARG A 25 0.14 0.55 24.85
CA ARG A 25 0.72 1.55 23.94
C ARG A 25 1.46 0.88 22.80
N LEU A 26 1.28 1.40 21.59
CA LEU A 26 1.97 0.91 20.40
C LEU A 26 3.45 1.28 20.47
N GLN A 27 4.30 0.26 20.40
CA GLN A 27 5.76 0.40 20.47
C GLN A 27 6.42 0.16 19.10
N ALA A 28 5.85 -0.76 18.31
CA ALA A 28 6.40 -1.12 17.01
C ALA A 28 5.32 -1.42 15.97
N LEU A 29 5.57 -1.05 14.72
CA LEU A 29 4.75 -1.40 13.56
C LEU A 29 5.65 -1.91 12.43
N ARG A 30 5.32 -3.09 11.88
CA ARG A 30 5.87 -3.56 10.61
C ARG A 30 4.76 -3.87 9.63
N LEU A 31 4.83 -3.23 8.48
CA LEU A 31 3.91 -3.41 7.36
C LEU A 31 4.66 -3.93 6.14
N ASP A 32 4.23 -5.08 5.63
CA ASP A 32 4.74 -5.66 4.40
C ASP A 32 3.56 -5.79 3.42
N ALA A 33 3.54 -5.01 2.33
CA ALA A 33 2.47 -5.04 1.33
C ALA A 33 2.94 -5.57 -0.02
N LEU A 34 2.02 -6.27 -0.71
CA LEU A 34 2.21 -6.74 -2.08
C LEU A 34 1.05 -6.22 -2.94
N ALA A 35 1.30 -5.19 -3.73
CA ALA A 35 0.29 -4.63 -4.63
C ALA A 35 0.28 -5.37 -5.97
N ASP A 36 -0.90 -5.75 -6.45
CA ASP A 36 -1.11 -6.13 -7.84
C ASP A 36 -0.98 -4.89 -8.72
N GLY A 37 0.00 -4.88 -9.62
CA GLY A 37 0.18 -3.80 -10.59
C GLY A 37 -0.59 -4.02 -11.90
N GLY A 38 -0.99 -5.24 -12.23
CA GLY A 38 -1.42 -5.57 -13.59
C GLY A 38 -0.28 -5.54 -14.61
N ALA A 39 -0.64 -5.65 -15.88
CA ALA A 39 0.29 -5.71 -17.00
C ALA A 39 1.15 -4.44 -17.08
N TYR A 40 2.45 -4.62 -17.39
CA TYR A 40 3.48 -3.60 -17.62
C TYR A 40 3.65 -2.52 -16.54
N ALA A 41 4.71 -1.71 -16.62
CA ALA A 41 5.13 -0.80 -15.56
C ALA A 41 4.15 0.34 -15.28
N GLY A 42 3.49 0.87 -16.31
CA GLY A 42 2.61 2.04 -16.17
C GLY A 42 3.33 3.19 -15.45
N PHE A 43 2.69 3.77 -14.43
CA PHE A 43 3.26 4.83 -13.61
C PHE A 43 4.07 4.35 -12.39
N LYS A 44 4.10 3.04 -12.12
CA LYS A 44 4.71 2.45 -10.91
C LYS A 44 6.21 2.74 -10.70
N PRO A 45 7.06 2.81 -11.75
CA PRO A 45 8.49 3.08 -11.54
C PRO A 45 8.80 4.57 -11.37
N ARG A 46 7.79 5.47 -11.40
CA ARG A 46 8.02 6.89 -11.16
C ARG A 46 8.07 7.18 -9.67
N ALA A 47 9.21 7.71 -9.23
CA ALA A 47 9.37 8.23 -7.88
C ALA A 47 8.29 9.28 -7.56
N GLY A 48 7.61 9.14 -6.42
CA GLY A 48 6.54 10.04 -5.98
C GLY A 48 5.18 9.84 -6.65
N VAL A 49 5.06 8.87 -7.57
CA VAL A 49 3.79 8.46 -8.21
C VAL A 49 3.43 7.02 -7.81
N ASP A 50 4.09 6.52 -6.78
CA ASP A 50 3.80 5.24 -6.14
C ASP A 50 2.55 5.33 -5.23
N LEU A 51 2.24 4.23 -4.54
CA LEU A 51 1.11 4.15 -3.61
C LEU A 51 1.44 4.89 -2.30
N HIS A 52 1.39 6.23 -2.36
CA HIS A 52 1.83 7.14 -1.29
C HIS A 52 1.26 6.81 0.10
N GLY A 53 0.05 6.25 0.18
CA GLY A 53 -0.55 5.85 1.45
C GLY A 53 0.29 4.90 2.31
N MET A 54 1.30 4.21 1.75
CA MET A 54 2.24 3.44 2.57
C MET A 54 3.14 4.31 3.46
N VAL A 55 3.49 5.52 2.99
CA VAL A 55 4.28 6.49 3.77
C VAL A 55 3.50 6.96 4.99
N ASP A 56 2.18 7.12 4.83
CA ASP A 56 1.28 7.58 5.88
C ASP A 56 0.74 6.45 6.77
N ALA A 57 1.20 5.21 6.57
CA ALA A 57 0.67 4.07 7.28
C ALA A 57 0.97 4.13 8.79
N GLY A 58 -0.08 4.10 9.61
CA GLY A 58 0.05 4.28 11.06
C GLY A 58 0.21 5.74 11.52
N SER A 59 0.16 6.72 10.61
CA SER A 59 0.27 8.16 10.93
C SER A 59 -0.69 8.72 12.00
N PRO A 60 -1.92 8.22 12.22
CA PRO A 60 -2.76 8.73 13.31
C PRO A 60 -2.33 8.26 14.70
N TYR A 61 -1.32 7.38 14.81
CA TYR A 61 -0.87 6.81 16.08
C TYR A 61 0.57 7.21 16.40
N ARG A 62 0.89 7.31 17.70
CA ARG A 62 2.28 7.41 18.16
C ARG A 62 2.90 6.03 18.17
N ILE A 63 3.87 5.81 17.29
CA ILE A 63 4.58 4.53 17.15
C ILE A 63 6.08 4.84 17.06
N PRO A 64 6.87 4.56 18.13
CA PRO A 64 8.29 4.90 18.17
C PRO A 64 9.14 4.20 17.11
N ALA A 65 8.80 2.96 16.74
CA ALA A 65 9.52 2.20 15.72
C ALA A 65 8.56 1.72 14.62
N ALA A 66 8.72 2.25 13.40
CA ALA A 66 7.90 1.86 12.26
C ALA A 66 8.77 1.45 11.07
N PHE A 67 8.39 0.37 10.41
CA PHE A 67 8.94 -0.05 9.12
C PHE A 67 7.80 -0.41 8.17
N ALA A 68 7.81 0.15 6.97
CA ALA A 68 6.83 -0.13 5.93
C ALA A 68 7.54 -0.42 4.61
N GLU A 69 7.11 -1.48 3.93
CA GLU A 69 7.60 -1.84 2.60
C GLU A 69 6.43 -2.19 1.68
N THR A 70 6.48 -1.65 0.47
CA THR A 70 5.56 -2.02 -0.62
C THR A 70 6.35 -2.65 -1.75
N ARG A 71 5.87 -3.80 -2.23
CA ARG A 71 6.31 -4.41 -3.50
C ARG A 71 5.16 -4.39 -4.47
N ILE A 72 5.42 -4.06 -5.74
CA ILE A 72 4.39 -4.04 -6.79
C ILE A 72 4.70 -5.15 -7.79
N ALA A 73 3.78 -6.10 -7.93
CA ALA A 73 3.93 -7.26 -8.80
C ALA A 73 3.41 -6.98 -10.21
N TYR A 74 4.09 -7.53 -11.21
CA TYR A 74 3.54 -7.68 -12.56
C TYR A 74 2.63 -8.90 -12.60
N THR A 75 1.45 -8.74 -13.17
CA THR A 75 0.45 -9.82 -13.30
C THR A 75 -0.20 -9.78 -14.68
N ASN A 76 -0.87 -10.86 -15.08
CA ASN A 76 -1.61 -10.95 -16.35
C ASN A 76 -3.02 -10.35 -16.26
N THR A 77 -3.20 -9.25 -15.51
CA THR A 77 -4.47 -8.52 -15.43
C THR A 77 -4.36 -7.13 -16.07
N VAL A 78 -5.49 -6.44 -16.23
CA VAL A 78 -5.46 -5.04 -16.63
C VAL A 78 -4.58 -4.20 -15.69
N PRO A 79 -3.81 -3.23 -16.21
CA PRO A 79 -2.95 -2.38 -15.39
C PRO A 79 -3.76 -1.65 -14.34
N ARG A 80 -3.28 -1.66 -13.10
CA ARG A 80 -3.90 -0.92 -12.00
C ARG A 80 -3.48 0.54 -12.04
N GLY A 81 -4.28 1.40 -11.41
CA GLY A 81 -4.09 2.84 -11.43
C GLY A 81 -4.38 3.53 -10.11
N HIS A 82 -4.28 4.85 -10.17
CA HIS A 82 -4.60 5.72 -9.05
C HIS A 82 -6.12 5.80 -8.90
N MET A 83 -6.59 5.57 -7.69
CA MET A 83 -7.95 5.87 -7.27
C MET A 83 -7.85 6.84 -6.10
N ARG A 84 -8.90 7.63 -5.85
CA ARG A 84 -8.94 8.67 -4.81
C ARG A 84 -8.26 8.19 -3.52
N ALA A 85 -7.31 9.02 -3.04
CA ALA A 85 -6.31 8.69 -2.03
C ALA A 85 -5.48 7.44 -2.42
N PRO A 86 -4.42 7.60 -3.24
CA PRO A 86 -3.65 6.47 -3.77
C PRO A 86 -2.92 5.71 -2.67
N GLY A 87 -3.35 4.47 -2.42
CA GLY A 87 -2.76 3.61 -1.39
C GLY A 87 -3.31 3.83 0.02
N ALA A 88 -3.77 5.04 0.37
CA ALA A 88 -4.13 5.36 1.76
C ALA A 88 -5.30 4.49 2.29
N PRO A 89 -6.43 4.34 1.57
CA PRO A 89 -7.53 3.47 2.03
C PRO A 89 -7.16 1.99 2.14
N GLN A 90 -6.01 1.60 1.60
CA GLN A 90 -5.52 0.23 1.71
C GLN A 90 -4.56 0.05 2.89
N THR A 91 -4.02 1.12 3.46
CA THR A 91 -2.98 1.10 4.50
C THR A 91 -3.37 1.76 5.82
N THR A 92 -4.37 2.66 5.82
CA THR A 92 -4.86 3.42 6.97
C THR A 92 -6.28 3.03 7.33
#